data_AF-A0A5M8RLB6-F1
#
_entry.id   AF-A0A5M8RLB6-F1
#
_cell.length_a   1.000
_cell.length_b   1.000
_cell.length_c   1.000
_cell.angle_alpha   90.00
_cell.angle_beta   90.00
_cell.angle_gamma   90.00
#
_symmetry.space_group_name_H-M   'P 1'
#
loop_
_entity.id
_entity.type
_entity.pdbx_description
1 polymer ?
#
loop_
_entity_poly.entity_id
_entity_poly.type
_entity_poly.pdbx_seq_one_letter_code
_entity_poly.pdbx_strand_id
1 'polypeptide(L)' 'MAKVYKAEFYITDPNGEYHGTDDIKERIEESAAFRWALVHASDVKESKEFEWDADLIINHVAATTEDYEEYFKGR' A
#
# COMPACT_ATOMS: atom_id res chain seq x y z
N MET A 1 10.98 22.95 -5.90
CA MET A 1 10.52 21.97 -4.90
C MET A 1 9.10 21.55 -5.23
N ALA A 2 8.83 20.26 -5.25
CA ALA A 2 7.46 19.77 -5.33
C ALA A 2 6.73 20.12 -4.02
N LYS A 3 5.52 20.68 -4.12
CA LYS A 3 4.67 21.01 -2.96
C LYS A 3 3.63 19.90 -2.80
N VAL A 4 4.05 18.77 -2.26
CA VAL A 4 3.17 17.62 -2.01
C VAL A 4 2.80 17.61 -0.53
N TYR A 5 1.49 17.64 -0.27
CA TYR A 5 0.94 17.59 1.10
C TYR A 5 0.35 16.21 1.41
N LYS A 6 -0.19 15.51 0.42
CA LYS A 6 -0.83 14.19 0.57
C LYS A 6 -0.49 13.31 -0.62
N ALA A 7 -0.23 12.03 -0.35
CA ALA A 7 -0.13 10.96 -1.32
C ALA A 7 -0.99 9.78 -0.85
N GLU A 8 -1.48 8.98 -1.79
CA GLU A 8 -2.23 7.76 -1.53
C GLU A 8 -1.45 6.58 -2.10
N PHE A 9 -1.45 5.46 -1.36
CA PHE A 9 -0.69 4.27 -1.70
C PHE A 9 -1.59 3.05 -1.67
N TYR A 10 -1.42 2.17 -2.64
CA TYR A 10 -1.92 0.81 -2.60
C TYR A 10 -0.74 -0.09 -2.25
N ILE A 11 -0.89 -0.88 -1.18
CA ILE A 11 0.18 -1.73 -0.64
C ILE A 11 -0.36 -3.14 -0.54
N THR A 12 0.35 -4.07 -1.16
CA THR A 12 0.08 -5.50 -1.12
C THR A 12 1.24 -6.22 -0.49
N ASP A 13 0.95 -7.16 0.40
CA ASP A 13 1.95 -7.99 1.07
C ASP A 13 1.76 -9.47 0.68
N PRO A 14 2.19 -9.85 -0.54
CA PRO A 14 1.94 -11.20 -1.05
C PRO A 14 2.68 -12.28 -0.27
N ASN A 15 3.72 -11.92 0.49
CA ASN A 15 4.53 -12.86 1.27
C ASN A 15 4.15 -12.91 2.76
N GLY A 16 3.23 -12.04 3.21
CA GLY A 16 2.81 -11.98 4.61
C GLY A 16 3.92 -11.55 5.57
N GLU A 17 4.78 -10.62 5.12
CA GLU A 17 5.90 -10.08 5.92
C GLU A 17 5.44 -9.08 6.99
N TYR A 18 4.28 -8.43 6.82
CA TYR A 18 3.75 -7.47 7.78
C TYR A 18 2.78 -8.11 8.76
N HIS A 19 2.88 -7.70 10.02
CA HIS A 19 2.04 -8.23 11.10
C HIS A 19 0.71 -7.48 11.30
N GLY A 20 0.43 -6.47 10.48
CA GLY A 20 -0.80 -5.67 10.55
C GLY A 20 -0.56 -4.22 10.10
N THR A 21 -1.59 -3.39 10.24
CA THR A 21 -1.56 -2.01 9.76
C THR A 21 -0.59 -1.09 10.49
N ASP A 22 -0.32 -1.34 11.78
CA ASP A 22 0.62 -0.54 12.55
C ASP A 22 2.09 -0.80 12.14
N ASP A 23 2.44 -2.04 11.83
CA ASP A 23 3.76 -2.39 11.25
C ASP A 23 3.95 -1.71 9.88
N ILE A 24 2.92 -1.73 9.03
CA ILE A 24 2.96 -1.02 7.74
C ILE A 24 3.18 0.49 7.92
N LYS A 25 2.52 1.14 8.89
CA LYS A 25 2.71 2.57 9.17
C LYS A 25 4.15 2.87 9.57
N GLU A 26 4.67 2.13 10.55
CA GLU A 26 6.04 2.29 11.04
C GLU A 26 7.04 2.15 9.89
N ARG A 27 6.86 1.14 9.03
CA ARG A 27 7.75 0.87 7.89
C ARG A 27 7.69 1.94 6.82
N ILE A 28 6.53 2.55 6.57
CA ILE A 28 6.39 3.70 5.66
C ILE A 28 7.14 4.91 6.23
N GLU A 29 6.93 5.21 7.52
CA GLU A 29 7.54 6.37 8.18
C GLU A 29 9.07 6.23 8.30
N GLU A 30 9.58 5.02 8.51
CA GLU A 30 11.02 4.71 8.62
C GLU A 30 11.70 4.42 7.27
N SER A 31 10.95 4.39 6.16
CA SER A 31 11.49 3.96 4.87
C SER A 31 12.61 4.87 4.36
N ALA A 32 13.75 4.25 4.00
CA ALA A 32 14.88 4.94 3.39
C ALA A 32 14.53 5.61 2.06
N ALA A 33 13.45 5.19 1.39
CA ALA A 33 12.93 5.84 0.18
C ALA A 33 12.50 7.29 0.44
N PHE A 34 12.06 7.59 1.67
CA PHE A 34 11.61 8.92 2.09
C PHE A 34 12.65 9.67 2.94
N ARG A 35 13.93 9.28 2.92
CA ARG A 35 15.00 9.89 3.74
C ARG A 35 15.17 11.42 3.64
N TRP A 36 14.60 12.05 2.61
CA TRP A 36 14.64 13.50 2.38
C TRP A 36 13.30 14.20 2.65
N ALA A 37 12.33 13.47 3.22
CA ALA A 37 11.00 13.95 3.55
C ALA A 37 10.66 13.61 5.00
N LEU A 38 9.71 14.36 5.56
CA LEU A 38 9.02 13.96 6.79
C LEU A 38 7.72 13.30 6.36
N VAL A 39 7.54 12.03 6.72
CA VAL A 39 6.36 11.24 6.37
C VAL A 39 5.55 11.00 7.63
N HIS A 40 4.23 11.04 7.49
CA HIS A 40 3.31 10.66 8.54
C HIS A 40 2.19 9.79 7.94
N ALA A 41 1.98 8.60 8.50
CA ALA A 41 0.98 7.64 8.05
C ALA A 41 -0.19 7.56 9.06
N SER A 42 -1.29 8.26 8.77
CA SER A 42 -2.43 8.39 9.71
C SER A 42 -3.72 7.68 9.29
N ASP A 43 -3.96 7.46 8.00
CA ASP A 43 -5.22 6.89 7.46
C ASP A 43 -4.96 5.59 6.67
N VAL A 44 -4.35 4.60 7.32
CA VAL A 44 -4.15 3.26 6.72
C VAL A 44 -5.45 2.48 6.83
N LYS A 45 -6.03 2.14 5.68
CA LYS A 45 -7.28 1.39 5.59
C LYS A 45 -6.98 -0.06 5.25
N GLU A 46 -7.53 -0.97 6.04
CA GLU A 46 -7.48 -2.39 5.74
C GLU A 46 -8.44 -2.69 4.60
N SER A 47 -7.98 -3.50 3.65
CA SER A 47 -8.87 -4.20 2.75
C SER A 47 -9.72 -5.19 3.54
N LYS A 48 -10.92 -5.51 3.06
CA LYS A 48 -11.66 -6.69 3.54
C LYS A 48 -10.82 -7.95 3.33
N GLU A 49 -11.05 -9.00 4.12
CA GLU A 49 -10.39 -10.30 3.90
C GLU A 49 -10.55 -10.75 2.44
N PHE A 50 -9.42 -11.11 1.81
CA PHE A 50 -9.40 -11.67 0.48
C PHE A 50 -8.32 -12.76 0.39
N GLU A 51 -8.56 -13.74 -0.48
CA GLU A 51 -7.57 -14.78 -0.75
C GLU A 51 -6.53 -14.25 -1.75
N TRP A 52 -5.25 -14.44 -1.40
CA TRP A 52 -4.15 -14.16 -2.31
C TRP A 52 -4.05 -15.28 -3.34
N ASP A 53 -4.29 -14.96 -4.61
CA ASP A 53 -4.00 -15.84 -5.75
C ASP A 53 -2.79 -15.28 -6.50
N ALA A 54 -1.86 -16.15 -6.90
CA ALA A 54 -0.67 -15.77 -7.66
C ALA A 54 -1.03 -15.11 -9.01
N ASP A 55 -2.23 -15.36 -9.52
CA ASP A 55 -2.74 -14.81 -10.78
C ASP A 55 -3.46 -13.46 -10.61
N LEU A 56 -3.55 -12.89 -9.40
CA LEU A 56 -4.14 -11.55 -9.22
C LEU A 56 -3.26 -10.47 -9.84
N ILE A 57 -3.84 -9.64 -10.70
CA ILE A 57 -3.14 -8.54 -11.39
C ILE A 57 -2.45 -7.60 -10.39
N ILE A 58 -3.09 -7.30 -9.25
CA ILE A 58 -2.57 -6.43 -8.18
C ILE A 58 -1.28 -6.94 -7.51
N ASN A 59 -0.92 -8.21 -7.72
CA ASN A 59 0.31 -8.81 -7.20
C ASN A 59 1.50 -8.63 -8.16
N HIS A 60 1.29 -8.10 -9.37
CA HIS A 60 2.35 -7.89 -10.35
C HIS A 60 2.91 -6.46 -10.28
N VAL A 61 4.21 -6.32 -10.58
CA VAL A 61 4.91 -5.01 -10.64
C VAL A 61 4.30 -4.03 -11.64
N ALA A 62 3.52 -4.53 -12.60
CA ALA A 62 2.86 -3.72 -13.63
C ALA A 62 1.43 -3.29 -13.25
N ALA A 63 0.94 -3.63 -12.05
CA ALA A 63 -0.41 -3.25 -11.61
C ALA A 63 -0.62 -1.73 -11.67
N THR A 64 -1.75 -1.33 -12.25
CA THR A 64 -2.14 0.09 -12.33
C THR A 64 -3.07 0.48 -11.18
N THR A 65 -3.30 1.78 -11.01
CA THR A 65 -4.32 2.27 -10.07
C THR A 65 -5.71 1.71 -10.40
N GLU A 66 -6.06 1.58 -11.68
CA GLU A 66 -7.32 0.97 -12.10
C GLU A 66 -7.42 -0.50 -11.68
N ASP A 67 -6.34 -1.29 -11.78
CA ASP A 67 -6.34 -2.69 -11.35
C ASP A 67 -6.66 -2.81 -9.85
N TYR A 68 -6.08 -1.94 -9.02
CA TYR A 68 -6.37 -1.88 -7.59
C TYR A 68 -7.82 -1.47 -7.31
N GLU A 69 -8.26 -0.37 -7.92
CA GLU A 69 -9.62 0.14 -7.75
C GLU A 69 -10.67 -0.86 -8.22
N GLU A 70 -10.50 -1.49 -9.38
CA GLU A 70 -11.42 -2.52 -9.90
C GLU A 70 -11.49 -3.74 -8.97
N TYR A 71 -10.35 -4.20 -8.47
CA TYR A 71 -10.29 -5.33 -7.55
C TYR A 71 -11.06 -5.06 -6.24
N PHE A 72 -10.87 -3.87 -5.66
CA PHE A 72 -11.52 -3.52 -4.38
C PHE A 72 -12.95 -3.01 -4.52
N LYS A 73 -13.36 -2.51 -5.69
CA LYS A 73 -14.74 -2.03 -5.95
C LYS A 73 -15.81 -3.12 -5.86
N GLY A 74 -15.42 -4.39 -5.99
CA GLY A 74 -16.31 -5.55 -5.88
C GLY A 74 -16.41 -6.19 -4.49
N ARG A 75 -15.66 -5.71 -3.49
CA ARG A 75 -15.56 -6.36 -2.17
C ARG A 75 -16.03 -5.49 -1.02
#